data_AF-A0A5D2BUG4-F1
#
_entry.id   AF-A0A5D2BUG4-F1
#
_cell.length_a   1.000
_cell.length_b   1.000
_cell.length_c   1.000
_cell.angle_alpha   90.00
_cell.angle_beta   90.00
_cell.angle_gamma   90.00
#
_symmetry.space_group_name_H-M   'P 1'
#
loop_
_entity.id
_entity.type
_entity.pdbx_description
1 polymer ?
#
loop_
_entity_poly.entity_id
_entity_poly.type
_entity_poly.pdbx_seq_one_letter_code
_entity_poly.pdbx_strand_id
1 'polypeptide(L)'
;MGRMVMVDEKFCFEEETQLTVHKTSVFYRGDGFVVYNPKGELILRFDSYYGPHGHPLPKDELVLMDATGNCLLTLIRKKPSLHQRWEGLLGEKTKNESPIFCVHRSSIIGRSNVVVDVYGDPSQEYHIDGSYPHRCCTIYNTSLESSSKEPMAEIKRKVDPSTHVMLGKDVFLLCLRPGFDSAFAMALVLILDQMFDDADIDDDDAKEDPTHVALDSSS
;
A
#
# COMPACT_ATOMS: atom_id res chain seq x y z
N MET A 1 -21.39 -9.17 -10.02
CA MET A 1 -20.03 -9.12 -9.42
C MET A 1 -19.35 -7.89 -10.00
N GLY A 2 -19.23 -6.84 -9.20
CA GLY A 2 -18.60 -5.57 -9.59
C GLY A 2 -17.11 -5.76 -9.88
N ARG A 3 -16.52 -4.87 -10.68
CA ARG A 3 -15.15 -4.99 -11.17
C ARG A 3 -14.15 -4.93 -10.00
N MET A 4 -13.42 -6.03 -9.77
CA MET A 4 -12.25 -6.06 -8.87
C MET A 4 -10.94 -5.68 -9.60
N VAL A 5 -11.02 -5.49 -10.92
CA VAL A 5 -9.90 -5.18 -11.80
C VAL A 5 -9.89 -3.67 -12.05
N MET A 6 -8.79 -3.02 -11.68
CA MET A 6 -8.63 -1.56 -11.80
C MET A 6 -7.63 -1.19 -12.89
N VAL A 7 -6.59 -1.99 -13.07
CA VAL A 7 -5.50 -1.79 -14.03
C VAL A 7 -5.60 -2.81 -15.15
N ASP A 8 -5.46 -4.11 -14.84
CA ASP A 8 -5.40 -5.19 -15.84
C ASP A 8 -5.60 -6.54 -15.13
N GLU A 9 -6.34 -7.47 -15.75
CA GLU A 9 -6.60 -8.81 -15.21
C GLU A 9 -5.31 -9.60 -14.94
N LYS A 10 -4.22 -9.32 -15.67
CA LYS A 10 -2.92 -9.98 -15.44
C LYS A 10 -2.33 -9.70 -14.06
N PHE A 11 -2.81 -8.67 -13.36
CA PHE A 11 -2.39 -8.32 -12.00
C PHE A 11 -3.30 -8.91 -10.92
N CYS A 12 -4.33 -9.66 -11.31
CA CYS A 12 -5.23 -10.37 -10.41
C CYS A 12 -4.81 -11.84 -10.31
N PHE A 13 -4.64 -12.32 -9.09
CA PHE A 13 -4.28 -13.72 -8.82
C PHE A 13 -5.54 -14.54 -8.53
N GLU A 14 -5.60 -15.78 -9.01
CA GLU A 14 -6.75 -16.68 -8.77
C GLU A 14 -6.80 -17.18 -7.32
N GLU A 15 -5.65 -17.23 -6.66
CA GLU A 15 -5.50 -17.67 -5.27
C GLU A 15 -5.00 -16.52 -4.38
N GLU A 16 -5.18 -16.69 -3.07
CA GLU A 16 -4.61 -15.75 -2.10
C GLU A 16 -3.09 -15.71 -2.27
N THR A 17 -2.56 -14.52 -2.49
CA THR A 17 -1.18 -14.35 -2.92
C THR A 17 -0.44 -13.40 -2.00
N GLN A 18 0.73 -13.83 -1.54
CA GLN A 18 1.63 -12.99 -0.74
C GLN A 18 2.74 -12.44 -1.61
N LEU A 19 2.68 -11.14 -1.88
CA LEU A 19 3.76 -10.43 -2.56
C LEU A 19 4.80 -9.97 -1.55
N THR A 20 6.07 -10.06 -1.92
CA THR A 20 7.15 -9.45 -1.15
C THR A 20 7.43 -8.06 -1.69
N VAL A 21 7.25 -7.06 -0.86
CA VAL A 21 7.55 -5.67 -1.18
C VAL A 21 8.88 -5.30 -0.51
N HIS A 22 9.82 -4.80 -1.31
CA HIS A 22 11.11 -4.30 -0.85
C HIS A 22 11.21 -2.82 -1.21
N LYS A 23 11.20 -1.97 -0.18
CA LYS A 23 11.48 -0.55 -0.29
C LYS A 23 13.00 -0.37 -0.36
N THR A 24 13.49 0.12 -1.47
CA THR A 24 14.89 0.47 -1.61
C THR A 24 15.09 1.87 -1.06
N SER A 25 16.00 2.02 -0.09
CA SER A 25 16.52 3.33 0.34
C SER A 25 18.02 3.30 0.15
N VAL A 26 18.53 4.11 -0.78
CA VAL A 26 19.98 4.18 -1.08
C VAL A 26 20.51 5.58 -0.78
N PHE A 27 19.86 6.38 0.05
CA PHE A 27 20.31 7.71 0.51
C PHE A 27 20.70 8.73 -0.60
N TYR A 28 20.61 8.39 -1.89
CA TYR A 28 20.65 9.23 -3.10
C TYR A 28 20.45 8.37 -4.37
N ARG A 29 19.65 8.83 -5.34
CA ARG A 29 19.33 8.20 -6.66
C ARG A 29 18.93 6.71 -6.58
N GLY A 30 17.63 6.43 -6.55
CA GLY A 30 17.10 5.05 -6.60
C GLY A 30 16.28 4.65 -5.38
N ASP A 31 15.76 5.62 -4.61
CA ASP A 31 14.72 5.31 -3.63
C ASP A 31 13.47 4.85 -4.38
N GLY A 32 12.90 3.73 -3.96
CA GLY A 32 11.93 3.05 -4.79
C GLY A 32 11.29 1.85 -4.12
N PHE A 33 10.47 1.14 -4.88
CA PHE A 33 9.86 -0.11 -4.46
C PHE A 33 10.07 -1.16 -5.54
N VAL A 34 10.37 -2.38 -5.11
CA VAL A 34 10.39 -3.56 -5.96
C VAL A 34 9.49 -4.61 -5.35
N VAL A 35 8.62 -5.19 -6.17
CA VAL A 35 7.63 -6.17 -5.73
C VAL A 35 7.88 -7.50 -6.43
N TYR A 36 7.98 -8.55 -5.62
CA TYR A 36 8.20 -9.92 -6.07
C TYR A 36 6.97 -10.78 -5.80
N ASN A 37 6.64 -11.63 -6.77
CA ASN A 37 5.63 -12.67 -6.57
C ASN A 37 6.18 -13.83 -5.72
N PRO A 38 5.35 -14.82 -5.34
CA PRO A 38 5.82 -15.98 -4.56
C PRO A 38 6.90 -16.82 -5.24
N LYS A 39 7.04 -16.73 -6.58
CA LYS A 39 8.09 -17.41 -7.35
C LYS A 39 9.42 -16.64 -7.34
N GLY A 40 9.47 -15.47 -6.71
CA GLY A 40 10.64 -14.59 -6.69
C GLY A 40 10.81 -13.75 -7.95
N GLU A 41 9.81 -13.71 -8.82
CA GLU A 41 9.84 -12.91 -10.05
C GLU A 41 9.40 -11.48 -9.74
N LEU A 42 10.15 -10.51 -10.26
CA LEU A 42 9.80 -9.09 -10.17
C LEU A 42 8.55 -8.85 -11.04
N ILE A 43 7.49 -8.29 -10.46
CA ILE A 43 6.23 -8.02 -11.16
C ILE A 43 5.91 -6.53 -11.25
N LEU A 44 6.30 -5.74 -10.26
CA LEU A 44 6.05 -4.30 -10.20
C LEU A 44 7.28 -3.58 -9.66
N ARG A 45 7.47 -2.34 -10.12
CA ARG A 45 8.51 -1.46 -9.62
C ARG A 45 8.05 -0.01 -9.59
N PHE A 46 8.68 0.77 -8.72
CA PHE A 46 8.54 2.22 -8.64
C PHE A 46 9.92 2.84 -8.40
N ASP A 47 10.18 3.96 -9.05
CA ASP A 47 11.38 4.79 -8.85
C ASP A 47 10.92 6.22 -8.52
N SER A 48 11.46 6.78 -7.44
CA SER A 48 11.09 8.12 -6.94
C SER A 48 11.61 9.28 -7.78
N TYR A 49 12.64 9.07 -8.61
CA TYR A 49 13.29 10.15 -9.36
C TYR A 49 12.96 10.10 -10.84
N TYR A 50 12.74 8.90 -11.38
CA TYR A 50 12.63 8.69 -12.81
C TYR A 50 11.31 8.07 -13.20
N GLY A 51 10.72 8.66 -14.24
CA GLY A 51 9.51 8.17 -14.84
C GLY A 51 9.78 7.12 -15.88
N PRO A 52 8.73 6.78 -16.64
CA PRO A 52 8.89 6.02 -17.87
C PRO A 52 9.99 6.66 -18.71
N HIS A 53 10.87 5.82 -19.26
CA HIS A 53 12.00 6.23 -20.11
C HIS A 53 13.10 7.08 -19.44
N GLY A 54 13.14 7.19 -18.11
CA GLY A 54 14.26 7.81 -17.39
C GLY A 54 14.23 9.34 -17.32
N HIS A 55 13.05 9.95 -17.53
CA HIS A 55 12.87 11.40 -17.36
C HIS A 55 12.61 11.76 -15.88
N PRO A 56 13.11 12.90 -15.38
CA PRO A 56 12.85 13.32 -14.00
C PRO A 56 11.35 13.49 -13.71
N LEU A 57 10.86 12.93 -12.60
CA LEU A 57 9.48 13.08 -12.17
C LEU A 57 9.24 14.39 -11.41
N PRO A 58 8.07 15.04 -11.58
CA PRO A 58 7.63 16.07 -10.65
C PRO A 58 7.53 15.53 -9.22
N LYS A 59 7.91 16.33 -8.22
CA LYS A 59 7.89 15.94 -6.80
C LYS A 59 6.50 15.53 -6.24
N ASP A 60 5.44 15.89 -6.96
CA ASP A 60 4.05 15.62 -6.58
C ASP A 60 3.44 14.46 -7.37
N GLU A 61 4.26 13.72 -8.12
CA GLU A 61 3.84 12.60 -8.94
C GLU A 61 4.62 11.33 -8.54
N LEU A 62 3.97 10.19 -8.64
CA LEU A 62 4.56 8.86 -8.51
C LEU A 62 4.13 8.03 -9.71
N VAL A 63 4.99 7.14 -10.21
CA VAL A 63 4.65 6.26 -11.33
C VAL A 63 4.92 4.81 -10.97
N LEU A 64 3.85 4.01 -10.87
CA LEU A 64 3.95 2.57 -10.74
C LEU A 64 4.16 1.95 -12.11
N MET A 65 5.17 1.08 -12.22
CA MET A 65 5.55 0.43 -13.46
C MET A 65 5.46 -1.09 -13.34
N ASP A 66 5.33 -1.75 -14.49
CA ASP A 66 5.57 -3.18 -14.61
C ASP A 66 7.06 -3.52 -14.52
N ALA A 67 7.37 -4.82 -14.56
CA ALA A 67 8.74 -5.32 -14.50
C ALA A 67 9.67 -4.80 -15.60
N THR A 68 9.12 -4.49 -16.77
CA THR A 68 9.87 -3.99 -17.93
C THR A 68 10.04 -2.48 -17.91
N GLY A 69 9.25 -1.77 -17.10
CA GLY A 69 9.28 -0.32 -16.97
C GLY A 69 8.16 0.43 -17.65
N ASN A 70 7.13 -0.26 -18.16
CA ASN A 70 5.97 0.42 -18.72
C ASN A 70 5.13 0.99 -17.59
N CYS A 71 4.62 2.21 -17.79
CA CYS A 71 3.74 2.87 -16.84
C CYS A 71 2.41 2.12 -16.72
N LEU A 72 2.00 1.82 -15.49
CA LEU A 72 0.71 1.22 -15.17
C LEU A 72 -0.24 2.24 -14.56
N LEU A 73 0.26 3.02 -13.59
CA LEU A 73 -0.51 4.05 -12.89
C LEU A 73 0.36 5.27 -12.63
N THR A 74 -0.21 6.45 -12.85
CA THR A 74 0.36 7.72 -12.40
C THR A 74 -0.44 8.24 -11.21
N LEU A 75 0.21 8.49 -10.08
CA LEU A 75 -0.40 8.97 -8.85
C LEU A 75 -0.01 10.44 -8.65
N ILE A 76 -1.00 11.31 -8.46
CA ILE A 76 -0.78 12.76 -8.42
C ILE A 76 -1.29 13.31 -7.10
N ARG A 77 -0.41 14.03 -6.39
CA ARG A 77 -0.77 14.77 -5.18
C ARG A 77 -1.55 16.03 -5.54
N LYS A 78 -2.71 16.22 -4.93
CA LYS A 78 -3.52 17.44 -5.12
C LYS A 78 -3.08 18.50 -4.11
N LYS A 79 -2.87 19.74 -4.56
CA LYS A 79 -2.53 20.89 -3.71
C LYS A 79 -3.51 22.05 -3.94
N PRO A 80 -3.85 22.82 -2.89
CA PRO A 80 -3.55 22.57 -1.48
C PRO A 80 -4.49 21.48 -0.91
N SER A 81 -3.97 20.49 -0.18
CA SER A 81 -4.81 19.48 0.48
C SER A 81 -4.44 19.33 1.95
N LEU A 82 -5.35 19.71 2.84
CA LEU A 82 -5.23 19.41 4.28
C LEU A 82 -5.34 17.90 4.55
N HIS A 83 -6.08 17.17 3.70
CA HIS A 83 -6.31 15.73 3.83
C HIS A 83 -5.27 14.84 3.11
N GLN A 84 -4.14 15.43 2.67
CA GLN A 84 -3.12 14.74 1.85
C GLN A 84 -3.74 13.97 0.66
N ARG A 85 -4.55 14.64 -0.17
CA ARG A 85 -5.32 13.98 -1.24
C ARG A 85 -4.42 13.58 -2.41
N TRP A 86 -4.64 12.37 -2.91
CA TRP A 86 -4.00 11.80 -4.09
C TRP A 86 -5.05 11.32 -5.10
N GLU A 87 -4.72 11.39 -6.39
CA GLU A 87 -5.55 10.87 -7.48
C GLU A 87 -4.73 9.89 -8.31
N GLY A 88 -5.33 8.76 -8.70
CA GLY A 88 -4.69 7.76 -9.56
C GLY A 88 -5.23 7.80 -10.98
N LEU A 89 -4.35 7.85 -11.96
CA LEU A 89 -4.66 7.79 -13.39
C LEU A 89 -4.12 6.50 -13.98
N LEU A 90 -4.86 5.93 -14.93
CA LEU A 90 -4.42 4.75 -15.66
C LEU A 90 -3.35 5.14 -16.69
N GLY A 91 -2.20 4.45 -16.67
CA GLY A 91 -1.10 4.70 -17.60
C GLY A 91 -0.35 6.00 -17.33
N GLU A 92 0.26 6.54 -18.39
CA GLU A 92 1.02 7.79 -18.35
C GLU A 92 0.10 9.00 -18.42
N LYS A 93 0.32 9.98 -17.56
CA LYS A 93 -0.47 11.22 -17.54
C LYS A 93 -0.53 11.92 -18.91
N THR A 94 -1.69 11.88 -19.55
CA THR A 94 -1.99 12.68 -20.74
C THR A 94 -2.94 13.85 -20.42
N LYS A 95 -3.06 14.85 -21.32
CA LYS A 95 -3.85 16.07 -21.07
C LYS A 95 -5.36 15.83 -20.84
N ASN A 96 -5.89 14.69 -21.27
CA ASN A 96 -7.34 14.41 -21.29
C ASN A 96 -7.73 13.20 -20.41
N GLU A 97 -6.81 12.65 -19.63
CA GLU A 97 -7.13 11.52 -18.76
C GLU A 97 -7.83 11.97 -17.48
N SER A 98 -8.92 11.27 -17.17
CA SER A 98 -9.61 11.38 -15.90
C SER A 98 -9.02 10.38 -14.89
N PRO A 99 -8.85 10.78 -13.62
CA PRO A 99 -8.54 9.83 -12.56
C PRO A 99 -9.57 8.70 -12.48
N ILE A 100 -9.10 7.52 -12.07
CA ILE A 100 -9.93 6.32 -11.85
C ILE A 100 -10.17 6.05 -10.35
N PHE A 101 -9.38 6.64 -9.47
CA PHE A 101 -9.65 6.66 -8.03
C PHE A 101 -9.05 7.89 -7.34
N CYS A 102 -9.50 8.17 -6.13
CA CYS A 102 -8.99 9.21 -5.25
C CYS A 102 -8.75 8.64 -3.85
N VAL A 103 -7.63 9.02 -3.24
CA VAL A 103 -7.24 8.60 -1.88
C VAL A 103 -7.09 9.83 -1.00
N HIS A 104 -7.66 9.80 0.19
CA HIS A 104 -7.52 10.90 1.15
C HIS A 104 -7.67 10.42 2.59
N ARG A 105 -7.15 11.20 3.54
CA ARG A 105 -7.43 10.97 4.96
C ARG A 105 -8.89 11.29 5.27
N SER A 106 -9.55 10.46 6.08
CA SER A 106 -10.91 10.70 6.57
C SER A 106 -10.99 11.89 7.54
N SER A 107 -9.91 12.13 8.28
CA SER A 107 -9.79 13.22 9.24
C SER A 107 -8.36 13.79 9.27
N ILE A 108 -8.24 15.04 9.69
CA ILE A 108 -6.96 15.71 9.95
C ILE A 108 -6.47 15.43 11.38
N ILE A 109 -7.37 15.02 12.29
CA ILE A 109 -7.12 14.83 13.73
C ILE A 109 -7.59 13.41 14.15
N GLY A 110 -6.73 12.63 14.83
CA GLY A 110 -7.04 11.29 15.35
C GLY A 110 -6.39 10.12 14.61
N ARG A 111 -6.74 8.87 14.98
CA ARG A 111 -6.28 7.65 14.28
C ARG A 111 -6.67 7.76 12.81
N SER A 112 -5.65 7.74 11.95
CA SER A 112 -5.76 8.13 10.54
C SER A 112 -6.33 7.01 9.69
N ASN A 113 -7.65 6.98 9.50
CA ASN A 113 -8.26 6.11 8.49
C ASN A 113 -8.10 6.78 7.12
N VAL A 114 -7.75 5.98 6.10
CA VAL A 114 -7.64 6.45 4.72
C VAL A 114 -8.82 5.90 3.93
N VAL A 115 -9.45 6.76 3.15
CA VAL A 115 -10.59 6.42 2.28
C VAL A 115 -10.11 6.46 0.83
N VAL A 116 -10.63 5.53 0.04
CA VAL A 116 -10.38 5.42 -1.40
C VAL A 116 -11.71 5.41 -2.13
N ASP A 117 -11.97 6.48 -2.89
CA ASP A 117 -13.13 6.59 -3.77
C ASP A 117 -12.77 6.04 -5.15
N VAL A 118 -13.57 5.12 -5.70
CA VAL A 118 -13.43 4.66 -7.09
C VAL A 118 -14.33 5.48 -8.01
N TYR A 119 -13.75 6.06 -9.05
CA TYR A 119 -14.53 6.82 -10.03
C TYR A 119 -15.20 5.89 -11.03
N GLY A 120 -16.46 6.18 -11.37
CA GLY A 120 -17.26 5.38 -12.30
C GLY A 120 -18.04 4.24 -11.66
N ASP A 121 -17.74 3.88 -10.41
CA ASP A 121 -18.56 2.97 -9.60
C ASP A 121 -18.77 3.56 -8.19
N PRO A 122 -19.84 4.35 -7.98
CA PRO A 122 -20.10 4.99 -6.69
C PRO A 122 -20.49 3.99 -5.59
N SER A 123 -20.71 2.71 -5.93
CA SER A 123 -21.00 1.65 -4.96
C SER A 123 -19.74 1.01 -4.38
N GLN A 124 -18.58 1.32 -4.95
CA GLN A 124 -17.29 0.73 -4.60
C GLN A 124 -16.40 1.79 -3.93
N GLU A 125 -16.18 1.60 -2.64
CA GLU A 125 -15.29 2.42 -1.82
C GLU A 125 -14.36 1.49 -1.03
N TYR A 126 -13.13 1.92 -0.78
CA TYR A 126 -12.22 1.18 0.10
C TYR A 126 -11.83 2.00 1.32
N HIS A 127 -11.68 1.29 2.45
CA HIS A 127 -11.16 1.84 3.69
C HIS A 127 -9.86 1.14 4.05
N ILE A 128 -8.85 1.92 4.40
CA ILE A 128 -7.59 1.40 4.91
C ILE A 128 -7.52 1.75 6.39
N ASP A 129 -7.55 0.69 7.21
CA ASP A 129 -7.41 0.79 8.66
C ASP A 129 -6.04 0.22 9.09
N GLY A 130 -5.50 0.71 10.21
CA GLY A 130 -4.25 0.24 10.80
C GLY A 130 -3.12 1.28 10.80
N SER A 131 -1.87 0.81 10.85
CA SER A 131 -0.66 1.64 10.93
C SER A 131 0.37 1.24 9.87
N TYR A 132 0.54 2.10 8.86
CA TYR A 132 1.51 1.86 7.80
C TYR A 132 2.98 1.91 8.28
N PRO A 133 3.39 2.82 9.19
CA PRO A 133 4.74 2.80 9.76
C PRO A 133 5.10 1.50 10.49
N HIS A 134 4.10 0.78 11.00
CA HIS A 134 4.26 -0.55 11.62
C HIS A 134 4.03 -1.70 10.63
N ARG A 135 3.78 -1.41 9.35
CA ARG A 135 3.41 -2.38 8.31
C ARG A 135 2.29 -3.30 8.79
N CYS A 136 1.24 -2.71 9.32
CA CYS A 136 0.06 -3.39 9.87
C CYS A 136 -1.18 -2.65 9.39
N CYS A 137 -1.56 -2.86 8.12
CA CYS A 137 -2.74 -2.24 7.52
C CYS A 137 -3.62 -3.31 6.88
N THR A 138 -4.92 -3.04 6.82
CA THR A 138 -5.87 -3.85 6.06
C THR A 138 -6.69 -2.94 5.16
N ILE A 139 -6.78 -3.32 3.88
CA ILE A 139 -7.59 -2.66 2.85
C ILE A 139 -8.91 -3.41 2.78
N TYR A 140 -9.99 -2.73 3.14
CA TYR A 140 -11.35 -3.26 3.13
C TYR A 140 -12.11 -2.69 1.95
N ASN A 141 -12.85 -3.54 1.24
CA ASN A 141 -13.94 -3.10 0.39
C ASN A 141 -15.17 -2.82 1.25
N THR A 142 -15.78 -1.66 1.08
CA THR A 142 -17.09 -1.32 1.65
C THR A 142 -18.08 -1.11 0.51
N SER A 143 -19.22 -1.78 0.60
CA SER A 143 -20.31 -1.62 -0.35
C SER A 143 -21.41 -0.80 0.29
N LEU A 144 -22.03 0.12 -0.46
CA LEU A 144 -23.22 0.84 -0.01
C LEU A 144 -24.38 -0.10 0.37
N GLU A 145 -24.41 -1.32 -0.18
CA GLU A 145 -25.48 -2.29 0.07
C GLU A 145 -25.24 -3.18 1.29
N SER A 146 -24.02 -3.20 1.85
CA SER A 146 -23.67 -4.03 3.00
C SER A 146 -22.80 -3.29 4.01
N SER A 147 -23.21 -3.30 5.28
CA SER A 147 -22.38 -2.78 6.38
C SER A 147 -21.15 -3.66 6.69
N SER A 148 -20.98 -4.80 6.00
CA SER A 148 -19.82 -5.67 6.17
C SER A 148 -18.60 -5.12 5.43
N LYS A 149 -17.52 -4.84 6.17
CA LYS A 149 -16.20 -4.59 5.59
C LYS A 149 -15.56 -5.92 5.17
N GLU A 150 -15.25 -6.07 3.88
CA GLU A 150 -14.59 -7.26 3.37
C GLU A 150 -13.09 -7.00 3.16
N PRO A 151 -12.18 -7.76 3.81
CA PRO A 151 -10.75 -7.57 3.60
C PRO A 151 -10.35 -8.04 2.20
N MET A 152 -9.65 -7.17 1.48
CA MET A 152 -9.17 -7.39 0.11
C MET A 152 -7.66 -7.49 0.02
N ALA A 153 -6.94 -6.77 0.91
CA ALA A 153 -5.50 -6.89 1.02
C ALA A 153 -5.01 -6.52 2.43
N GLU A 154 -3.84 -7.02 2.78
CA GLU A 154 -3.19 -6.76 4.07
C GLU A 154 -1.71 -6.44 3.88
N ILE A 155 -1.23 -5.42 4.59
CA ILE A 155 0.18 -5.07 4.69
C ILE A 155 0.68 -5.62 6.03
N LYS A 156 1.67 -6.51 5.98
CA LYS A 156 2.22 -7.20 7.16
C LYS A 156 3.74 -7.15 7.19
N ARG A 157 4.31 -7.11 8.39
CA ARG A 157 5.76 -7.33 8.60
C ARG A 157 6.15 -8.71 8.02
N LYS A 158 7.26 -8.77 7.28
CA LYS A 158 7.77 -10.04 6.76
C LYS A 158 8.61 -10.73 7.83
N VAL A 159 8.39 -12.03 8.02
CA VAL A 159 9.23 -12.89 8.86
C VAL A 159 9.99 -13.84 7.95
N ASP A 160 11.28 -13.97 8.16
CA ASP A 160 12.10 -14.94 7.47
C ASP A 160 11.67 -16.37 7.88
N PRO A 161 11.27 -17.23 6.94
CA PRO A 161 10.72 -18.54 7.27
C PRO A 161 11.76 -19.52 7.82
N SER A 162 13.06 -19.29 7.58
CA SER A 162 14.14 -20.21 7.99
C SER A 162 14.67 -19.90 9.39
N THR A 163 14.72 -18.63 9.75
CA THR A 163 15.27 -18.14 11.03
C THR A 163 14.18 -17.70 12.00
N HIS A 164 12.93 -17.56 11.54
CA HIS A 164 11.81 -16.96 12.27
C HIS A 164 12.09 -15.53 12.76
N VAL A 165 13.07 -14.85 12.16
CA VAL A 165 13.40 -13.45 12.48
C VAL A 165 12.54 -12.52 11.64
N MET A 166 11.95 -11.52 12.30
CA MET A 166 11.21 -10.46 11.62
C MET A 166 12.18 -9.54 10.87
N LEU A 167 11.94 -9.34 9.57
CA LEU A 167 12.76 -8.48 8.73
C LEU A 167 12.54 -6.99 9.05
N GLY A 168 13.41 -6.14 8.49
CA GLY A 168 13.29 -4.68 8.59
C GLY A 168 11.99 -4.14 8.01
N LYS A 169 11.65 -2.88 8.28
CA LYS A 169 10.39 -2.24 7.80
C LYS A 169 10.41 -1.96 6.29
N ASP A 170 11.59 -2.03 5.69
CA ASP A 170 11.88 -1.96 4.27
C ASP A 170 11.44 -3.23 3.50
N VAL A 171 11.37 -4.38 4.16
CA VAL A 171 10.89 -5.63 3.54
C VAL A 171 9.62 -6.12 4.24
N PHE A 172 8.50 -6.11 3.52
CA PHE A 172 7.20 -6.47 4.07
C PHE A 172 6.36 -7.29 3.07
N LEU A 173 5.24 -7.81 3.55
CA LEU A 173 4.28 -8.58 2.75
C LEU A 173 3.09 -7.71 2.38
N LEU A 174 2.67 -7.84 1.12
CA LEU A 174 1.36 -7.40 0.63
C LEU A 174 0.57 -8.67 0.31
N CYS A 175 -0.33 -9.06 1.21
CA CYS A 175 -1.20 -10.21 1.06
C CYS A 175 -2.46 -9.79 0.31
N LEU A 176 -2.81 -10.49 -0.76
CA LEU A 176 -3.91 -10.15 -1.65
C LEU A 176 -4.95 -11.26 -1.63
N ARG A 177 -6.23 -10.87 -1.53
CA ARG A 177 -7.35 -11.77 -1.77
C ARG A 177 -7.39 -12.19 -3.25
N PRO A 178 -7.88 -13.41 -3.57
CA PRO A 178 -8.22 -13.79 -4.94
C PRO A 178 -8.97 -12.70 -5.71
N GLY A 179 -8.54 -12.43 -6.92
CA GLY A 179 -9.15 -11.47 -7.84
C GLY A 179 -8.85 -9.99 -7.56
N PHE A 180 -8.19 -9.64 -6.45
CA PHE A 180 -7.84 -8.25 -6.17
C PHE A 180 -6.62 -7.81 -6.98
N ASP A 181 -6.73 -6.65 -7.62
CA ASP A 181 -5.70 -6.10 -8.50
C ASP A 181 -4.45 -5.67 -7.70
N SER A 182 -3.34 -6.39 -7.92
CA SER A 182 -2.07 -6.14 -7.22
C SER A 182 -1.42 -4.80 -7.57
N ALA A 183 -1.61 -4.28 -8.78
CA ALA A 183 -1.07 -2.99 -9.18
C ALA A 183 -1.83 -1.86 -8.47
N PHE A 184 -3.16 -1.97 -8.37
CA PHE A 184 -3.96 -1.05 -7.57
C PHE A 184 -3.60 -1.11 -6.08
N ALA A 185 -3.49 -2.31 -5.50
CA ALA A 185 -3.06 -2.47 -4.12
C ALA A 185 -1.69 -1.83 -3.85
N MET A 186 -0.73 -2.01 -4.76
CA MET A 186 0.60 -1.39 -4.66
C MET A 186 0.54 0.14 -4.81
N ALA A 187 -0.32 0.68 -5.66
CA ALA A 187 -0.52 2.13 -5.75
C ALA A 187 -0.99 2.73 -4.41
N LEU A 188 -1.86 2.02 -3.69
CA LEU A 188 -2.28 2.43 -2.35
C LEU A 188 -1.10 2.39 -1.37
N VAL A 189 -0.24 1.37 -1.43
CA VAL A 189 1.00 1.30 -0.63
C VAL A 189 1.89 2.52 -0.88
N LEU A 190 2.11 2.91 -2.15
CA LEU A 190 2.92 4.08 -2.49
C LEU A 190 2.34 5.38 -1.92
N ILE A 191 1.02 5.53 -1.95
CA ILE A 191 0.33 6.71 -1.38
C ILE A 191 0.46 6.72 0.15
N LEU A 192 0.27 5.57 0.81
CA LEU A 192 0.45 5.45 2.27
C LEU A 192 1.89 5.81 2.66
N ASP A 193 2.88 5.41 1.86
CA ASP A 193 4.27 5.78 2.04
C ASP A 193 4.44 7.30 2.04
N GLN A 194 3.95 7.99 1.03
CA GLN A 194 4.01 9.45 0.98
C GLN A 194 3.19 10.16 2.06
N MET A 195 2.16 9.52 2.61
CA MET A 195 1.32 10.08 3.66
C MET A 195 1.92 9.94 5.07
N PHE A 196 2.66 8.86 5.33
CA PHE A 196 2.98 8.40 6.69
C PHE A 196 4.46 8.02 6.93
N ASP A 197 5.32 7.97 5.92
CA ASP A 197 6.73 7.59 6.10
C ASP A 197 7.55 8.65 6.86
N ASP A 198 7.08 9.91 6.90
CA ASP A 198 7.67 11.01 7.70
C ASP A 198 7.24 11.02 9.18
N ALA A 199 6.40 10.07 9.62
CA ALA A 199 5.89 10.01 10.99
C ALA A 199 6.76 9.10 11.87
N ASP A 200 7.96 9.57 12.20
CA ASP A 200 8.62 9.19 13.45
C ASP A 200 7.77 9.74 14.61
N ILE A 201 6.67 9.07 14.93
CA ILE A 201 5.92 9.32 16.16
C ILE A 201 6.31 8.20 17.10
N ASP A 202 7.12 8.60 18.07
CA ASP A 202 7.60 7.89 19.26
C ASP A 202 6.84 6.60 19.60
N ASP A 203 7.60 5.52 19.75
CA ASP A 203 7.20 4.30 20.44
C ASP A 203 6.61 4.66 21.82
N ASP A 204 5.28 4.53 21.97
CA ASP A 204 4.62 4.42 23.28
C ASP A 204 3.96 3.04 23.45
N ASP A 205 4.61 2.00 22.91
CA ASP A 205 4.33 0.60 23.26
C ASP A 205 5.34 0.14 24.33
N ALA A 206 5.19 0.68 25.53
CA ALA A 206 5.76 0.12 26.74
C ALA A 206 4.70 0.02 27.85
N LYS A 207 3.65 -0.78 27.61
CA LYS A 207 2.86 -1.41 28.68
C LYS A 207 2.47 -2.83 28.30
N GLU A 208 3.46 -3.70 28.19
CA GLU A 208 3.23 -5.11 28.50
C GLU A 208 3.39 -5.31 30.01
N ASP A 209 2.27 -5.69 30.64
CA ASP A 209 2.17 -6.08 32.05
C ASP A 209 2.76 -7.50 32.23
N PRO A 210 3.85 -7.69 33.01
CA PRO A 210 4.34 -9.02 33.29
C PRO A 210 3.59 -9.59 34.49
N THR A 211 2.42 -10.18 34.24
CA THR A 211 1.91 -11.23 35.13
C THR A 211 2.64 -12.53 34.78
N HIS A 212 3.73 -12.81 35.50
CA HIS A 212 4.19 -14.19 35.63
C HIS A 212 4.49 -14.57 37.08
N VAL A 213 3.62 -15.46 37.54
CA VAL A 213 3.65 -16.35 38.69
C VAL A 213 5.07 -16.81 39.05
N ALA A 214 5.45 -16.64 40.31
CA ALA A 214 6.43 -17.46 40.99
C ALA A 214 5.72 -18.24 42.11
N LEU A 215 5.42 -19.51 41.81
CA LEU A 215 5.22 -20.55 42.81
C LEU A 215 6.55 -21.31 42.91
N ASP A 216 7.18 -21.29 44.09
CA ASP A 216 7.98 -22.40 44.62
C ASP A 216 8.07 -22.22 46.15
N SER A 217 7.25 -22.92 46.93
CA SER A 217 7.50 -24.20 47.62
C SER A 217 8.73 -24.26 48.54
N SER A 218 8.48 -24.81 49.73
CA SER A 218 9.44 -25.41 50.69
C SER A 218 10.08 -24.47 51.72
N SER A 219 9.45 -24.34 52.89
CA SER A 219 9.74 -25.13 54.12
C SER A 219 9.08 -24.52 55.35
#